data_AF-A0A3B9AG75-F1
#
_entry.id   AF-A0A3B9AG75-F1
#
_cell.length_a   1.000
_cell.length_b   1.000
_cell.length_c   1.000
_cell.angle_alpha   90.00
_cell.angle_beta   90.00
_cell.angle_gamma   90.00
#
_symmetry.space_group_name_H-M   'P 1'
#
loop_
_entity.id
_entity.type
_entity.pdbx_description
1 polymer ?
#
loop_
_entity_poly.entity_id
_entity_poly.type
_entity_poly.pdbx_seq_one_letter_code
_entity_poly.pdbx_strand_id
1 'polypeptide(L)' 'MKAIASLVITLLVLGGCASQPANPDNLCDIFEEKRSWYRAAQASAKRWGGPIHVPMAMMH' A
#
# COMPACT_ATOMS: atom_id res chain seq x y z
N MET A 1 15.04 -26.15 19.45
CA MET A 1 13.56 -26.20 19.32
C MET A 1 12.89 -24.87 19.64
N LYS A 2 13.09 -24.26 20.81
CA LYS A 2 12.50 -22.94 21.16
C LYS A 2 12.83 -21.80 20.18
N ALA A 3 14.07 -21.71 19.71
CA ALA A 3 14.50 -20.69 18.75
C ALA A 3 13.82 -20.84 17.37
N ILE A 4 13.58 -22.08 16.93
CA ILE A 4 12.90 -22.36 15.65
C ILE A 4 11.42 -21.99 15.75
N ALA A 5 10.76 -22.36 16.85
CA ALA A 5 9.38 -21.96 17.09
C ALA A 5 9.20 -20.44 17.16
N SER A 6 10.13 -19.72 17.81
CA SER A 6 10.12 -18.26 17.84
C SER A 6 10.29 -17.65 16.45
N LEU A 7 11.21 -18.18 15.63
CA LEU A 7 11.46 -17.68 14.27
C LEU A 7 10.23 -17.85 13.37
N VAL A 8 9.57 -19.01 13.44
CA VAL A 8 8.35 -19.30 12.68
C VAL A 8 7.23 -18.33 13.08
N ILE A 9 7.03 -18.07 14.38
CA ILE A 9 6.03 -17.10 14.85
C ILE A 9 6.33 -15.70 14.31
N THR A 10 7.60 -15.26 14.33
CA THR A 10 8.00 -13.95 13.79
C THR A 10 7.69 -13.84 12.30
N LEU A 11 7.99 -14.89 11.52
CA LEU A 11 7.70 -14.92 10.07
C LEU A 11 6.19 -14.86 9.77
N LEU A 12 5.36 -15.54 10.57
CA LEU A 12 3.91 -15.47 10.39
C LEU A 12 3.34 -14.07 10.68
N VAL A 13 3.89 -13.35 11.66
CA VAL A 13 3.43 -11.99 12.02
C VAL A 13 3.86 -10.94 10.99
N LEU A 14 4.93 -11.19 10.24
CA LEU A 14 5.41 -10.29 9.18
C LEU A 14 4.63 -10.42 7.87
N GLY A 15 3.79 -11.45 7.72
CA GLY A 15 2.94 -11.63 6.55
C GLY A 15 1.75 -10.66 6.54
N GLY A 16 1.41 -10.13 5.36
CA GLY A 16 0.26 -9.25 5.17
C GLY A 16 -0.56 -9.63 3.94
N CYS A 17 -1.86 -9.31 3.96
CA CYS A 17 -2.78 -9.54 2.85
C CYS A 17 -3.04 -8.23 2.11
N ALA A 18 -2.16 -7.89 1.16
CA ALA A 18 -2.40 -6.80 0.20
C ALA A 18 -2.52 -7.39 -1.22
N SER A 19 -3.40 -6.81 -2.03
CA SER A 19 -3.57 -7.18 -3.44
C SER A 19 -3.00 -6.11 -4.35
N GLN A 20 -2.26 -6.52 -5.37
CA GLN A 20 -1.73 -5.64 -6.40
C GLN A 20 -2.86 -5.17 -7.33
N PRO A 21 -2.90 -3.89 -7.74
CA PRO A 21 -3.83 -3.40 -8.74
C PRO A 21 -3.66 -4.11 -10.09
N ALA A 22 -4.74 -4.28 -10.84
CA ALA A 22 -4.71 -4.95 -12.14
C ALA A 22 -3.90 -4.18 -13.20
N ASN A 23 -3.93 -2.84 -13.13
CA ASN A 23 -3.20 -1.95 -14.05
C ASN A 23 -2.41 -0.90 -13.26
N PRO A 24 -1.19 -1.21 -12.80
CA PRO A 24 -0.41 -0.31 -11.95
C PRO A 24 0.09 0.95 -12.66
N ASP A 25 0.14 0.95 -13.99
CA ASP A 25 0.61 2.09 -14.79
C ASP A 25 -0.50 3.14 -15.02
N ASN A 26 -1.77 2.79 -14.74
CA ASN A 26 -2.90 3.69 -14.86
C ASN A 26 -3.44 4.07 -13.48
N LEU A 27 -3.12 5.30 -13.07
CA LEU A 27 -3.56 5.86 -11.80
C LEU A 27 -5.09 5.91 -11.64
N CYS A 28 -5.82 6.15 -12.73
CA CYS A 28 -7.28 6.19 -12.71
C CYS A 28 -7.84 4.81 -12.38
N ASP A 29 -7.35 3.76 -13.04
CA ASP A 29 -7.77 2.38 -12.81
C ASP A 29 -7.48 1.95 -11.35
N ILE A 30 -6.31 2.32 -10.82
CA ILE A 30 -5.95 2.06 -9.42
C ILE A 30 -6.94 2.71 -8.46
N PHE A 31 -7.33 3.97 -8.70
CA PHE A 31 -8.28 4.67 -7.82
C PHE A 31 -9.71 4.13 -7.94
N GLU A 32 -10.12 3.64 -9.12
CA GLU A 32 -11.40 2.99 -9.30
C GLU A 32 -11.45 1.63 -8.57
N GLU A 33 -10.39 0.83 -8.69
CA GLU A 33 -10.27 -0.47 -8.03
C GLU A 33 -10.10 -0.33 -6.50
N LYS A 34 -9.24 0.61 -6.07
CA LYS A 34 -8.87 0.84 -4.66
C LYS A 34 -9.31 2.23 -4.20
N ARG A 35 -10.63 2.47 -4.12
CA ARG A 35 -11.18 3.80 -3.72
C ARG A 35 -10.67 4.35 -2.38
N SER A 36 -10.26 3.48 -1.45
CA SER A 36 -9.66 3.91 -0.18
C SER A 36 -8.30 4.61 -0.39
N TRP A 37 -7.55 4.23 -1.43
CA TRP A 37 -6.25 4.82 -1.76
C TRP A 37 -6.41 6.26 -2.23
N TYR A 38 -7.47 6.57 -2.98
CA TYR A 38 -7.78 7.95 -3.34
C TYR A 38 -8.00 8.82 -2.10
N ARG A 39 -8.76 8.33 -1.11
CA ARG A 39 -9.00 9.05 0.15
C ARG A 39 -7.70 9.26 0.93
N ALA A 40 -6.84 8.23 0.98
CA ALA A 40 -5.53 8.32 1.64
C ALA A 40 -4.61 9.33 0.93
N ALA A 41 -4.55 9.30 -0.40
CA ALA A 41 -3.77 10.24 -1.20
C ALA A 41 -4.27 11.68 -1.00
N GLN A 42 -5.59 11.90 -0.98
CA GLN A 42 -6.18 13.21 -0.69
C GLN A 42 -5.86 13.70 0.73
N ALA A 43 -5.93 12.82 1.73
CA ALA A 43 -5.58 13.16 3.11
C ALA A 43 -4.10 13.55 3.23
N SER A 44 -3.20 12.82 2.58
CA SER A 44 -1.78 13.15 2.51
C SER A 44 -1.52 14.47 1.81
N ALA A 45 -2.18 14.72 0.67
CA ALA A 45 -2.09 15.98 -0.05
C ALA A 45 -2.56 17.16 0.82
N LYS A 46 -3.69 17.02 1.51
CA LYS A 46 -4.21 18.05 2.44
C LYS A 46 -3.27 18.30 3.62
N ARG A 47 -2.62 17.26 4.14
CA ARG A 47 -1.73 17.36 5.30
C ARG A 47 -0.37 17.98 4.96
N TRP A 48 0.18 17.65 3.79
CA TRP A 48 1.57 17.96 3.43
C TRP A 48 1.71 18.95 2.26
N GLY A 49 0.61 19.35 1.62
CA GLY A 49 0.60 20.37 0.57
C GLY A 49 1.09 19.91 -0.82
N GLY A 50 1.36 18.62 -1.00
CA GLY A 50 1.83 18.04 -2.27
C GLY A 50 0.71 17.50 -3.19
N PRO A 51 0.98 17.28 -4.49
CA PRO A 51 0.02 16.69 -5.42
C PRO A 51 -0.28 15.21 -5.09
N ILE A 52 -1.52 14.77 -5.33
CA ILE A 52 -1.95 13.39 -5.02
C ILE A 52 -1.22 12.30 -5.81
N HIS A 53 -0.71 12.62 -7.01
CA HIS A 53 -0.07 11.65 -7.91
C HIS A 53 1.40 11.41 -7.55
N VAL A 54 2.06 12.35 -6.86
CA VAL A 54 3.47 12.21 -6.45
C VAL A 54 3.71 11.01 -5.54
N PRO A 55 2.96 10.80 -4.43
CA PRO A 55 3.15 9.60 -3.61
C PRO A 55 2.79 8.31 -4.35
N MET A 56 1.93 8.40 -5.37
CA MET A 56 1.53 7.24 -6.18
C MET A 56 2.62 6.83 -7.18
N ALA A 57 3.43 7.79 -7.66
CA ALA A 57 4.54 7.54 -8.57
C ALA A 57 5.68 6.73 -7.95
N MET A 58 5.72 6.59 -6.63
CA MET A 58 6.70 5.75 -5.91
C MET A 58 6.29 4.27 -5.82
N MET A 59 5.13 3.90 -6.36
CA MET A 59 4.61 2.52 -6.31
C MET A 59 5.05 1.66 -7.52
N HIS A 60 5.89 2.22 -8.40
CA HIS A 60 6.61 1.53 -9.47
C HIS A 60 8.09 1.43 -9.08
#